data_AF-A0A7W1M2E6-F1
#
_entry.id   AF-A0A7W1M2E6-F1
#
_cell.length_a   1.000
_cell.length_b   1.000
_cell.length_c   1.000
_cell.angle_alpha   90.00
_cell.angle_beta   90.00
_cell.angle_gamma   90.00
#
_symmetry.space_group_name_H-M   'P 1'
#
loop_
_entity.id
_entity.type
_entity.pdbx_description
1 polymer ?
#
loop_
_entity_poly.entity_id
_entity_poly.type
_entity_poly.pdbx_seq_one_letter_code
_entity_poly.pdbx_strand_id
1 'polypeptide(L)'
;MSSSLESIRLDKRLIAHTAAAIYGGAAFNGLVESLIPGDPRLSMIPGLIALAMFAMLLAVGPRLPRRWLAPVGPIGVALIAYALSESPGAGDGAILYTWPVLWTAFFFGRRGAVAIMACIAIAHGVTLLELPADSSFAGRWIDVFVSLSVVAAVVETLARRSDSLLARLAGEARTDTLTGLLNRRGFDERAAFELAHARRDSGSVAAVAFDIDRFKHINDEWGHEIGDRVLARVGGLLAEHSREIDVTARLGGDEFVVLLPGGARA
;
A
#
# COMPACT_ATOMS: atom_id res chain seq x y z
N MET A 1 -9.89 -9.56 2.53
CA MET A 1 -9.50 -8.68 1.40
C MET A 1 -8.53 -7.63 1.93
N SER A 2 -7.24 -7.72 1.61
CA SER A 2 -6.32 -6.58 1.84
C SER A 2 -6.80 -5.40 1.00
N SER A 3 -6.71 -4.16 1.51
CA SER A 3 -7.04 -2.98 0.68
C SER A 3 -6.20 -3.01 -0.60
N SER A 4 -6.73 -2.52 -1.73
CA SER A 4 -5.94 -2.51 -2.99
C SER A 4 -4.65 -1.69 -2.87
N LEU A 5 -4.59 -0.78 -1.91
CA LEU A 5 -3.39 -0.01 -1.59
C LEU A 5 -2.39 -0.78 -0.72
N GLU A 6 -2.85 -1.64 0.18
CA GLU A 6 -1.96 -2.53 0.94
C GLU A 6 -1.31 -3.56 0.00
N SER A 7 -2.05 -4.10 -0.98
CA SER A 7 -1.47 -4.98 -2.00
C SER A 7 -0.43 -4.24 -2.87
N ILE A 8 -0.71 -3.00 -3.27
CA ILE A 8 0.24 -2.13 -3.98
C ILE A 8 1.50 -1.86 -3.14
N ARG A 9 1.33 -1.57 -1.84
CA ARG A 9 2.44 -1.28 -0.91
C ARG A 9 3.29 -2.51 -0.58
N LEU A 10 2.75 -3.71 -0.74
CA LEU A 10 3.43 -4.97 -0.53
C LEU A 10 4.02 -5.56 -1.83
N ASP A 11 3.65 -5.03 -2.98
CA ASP A 11 4.16 -5.45 -4.28
C ASP A 11 5.64 -5.08 -4.43
N LYS A 12 6.50 -6.09 -4.23
CA LYS A 12 7.95 -5.97 -4.35
C LYS A 12 8.39 -5.56 -5.74
N ARG A 13 7.65 -5.95 -6.79
CA ARG A 13 7.97 -5.55 -8.17
C ARG A 13 7.75 -4.06 -8.32
N LEU A 14 6.61 -3.56 -7.86
CA LEU A 14 6.30 -2.14 -7.93
C LEU A 14 7.30 -1.30 -7.12
N ILE A 15 7.63 -1.72 -5.89
CA ILE A 15 8.65 -1.08 -5.05
C ILE A 15 9.99 -0.99 -5.80
N ALA A 16 10.44 -2.09 -6.40
CA ALA A 16 11.72 -2.15 -7.11
C ALA A 16 11.74 -1.31 -8.40
N HIS A 17 10.71 -1.39 -9.25
CA HIS A 17 10.66 -0.64 -10.51
C HIS A 17 10.52 0.87 -10.29
N THR A 18 9.72 1.29 -9.31
CA THR A 18 9.58 2.72 -8.97
C THR A 18 10.87 3.27 -8.38
N ALA A 19 11.56 2.49 -7.54
CA ALA A 19 12.90 2.86 -7.08
C ALA A 19 13.88 2.96 -8.26
N ALA A 20 13.92 1.96 -9.14
CA ALA A 20 14.76 2.00 -10.33
C ALA A 20 14.50 3.27 -11.14
N ALA A 21 13.25 3.63 -11.41
CA ALA A 21 12.89 4.84 -12.12
C ALA A 21 13.44 6.12 -11.45
N ILE A 22 13.41 6.22 -10.12
CA ILE A 22 14.01 7.35 -9.38
C ILE A 22 15.52 7.43 -9.64
N TYR A 23 16.24 6.31 -9.53
CA TYR A 23 17.68 6.27 -9.76
C TYR A 23 18.06 6.50 -11.23
N GLY A 24 17.27 5.97 -12.18
CA GLY A 24 17.44 6.22 -13.60
C GLY A 24 17.23 7.71 -13.94
N GLY A 25 16.23 8.34 -13.33
CA GLY A 25 15.99 9.78 -13.43
C GLY A 25 17.15 10.60 -12.85
N ALA A 26 17.70 10.20 -11.70
CA ALA A 26 18.87 10.87 -11.10
C ALA A 26 20.12 10.76 -12.00
N ALA A 27 20.38 9.58 -12.57
CA ALA A 27 21.49 9.38 -13.50
C ALA A 27 21.33 10.21 -14.78
N PHE A 28 20.10 10.26 -15.32
CA PHE A 28 19.77 11.07 -16.48
C PHE A 28 19.94 12.56 -16.19
N ASN A 29 19.45 13.04 -15.04
CA ASN A 29 19.61 14.44 -14.62
C ASN A 29 21.08 14.86 -14.57
N GLY A 30 21.93 14.08 -13.89
CA GLY A 30 23.36 14.37 -13.81
C GLY A 30 24.06 14.34 -15.18
N LEU A 31 23.64 13.46 -16.10
CA LEU A 31 24.14 13.45 -17.47
C LEU A 31 23.74 14.74 -18.22
N VAL A 32 22.47 15.15 -18.13
CA VAL A 32 21.97 16.36 -18.79
C VAL A 32 22.71 17.59 -18.26
N GLU A 33 22.83 17.75 -16.95
CA GLU A 33 23.52 18.89 -16.32
C GLU A 33 24.99 18.94 -16.74
N SER A 34 25.65 17.78 -16.90
CA SER A 34 27.05 17.73 -17.38
C SER A 34 27.25 18.24 -18.82
N LEU A 35 26.18 18.30 -19.61
CA LEU A 35 26.19 18.78 -20.99
C LEU A 35 25.86 20.28 -21.11
N ILE A 36 25.39 20.93 -20.04
CA ILE A 36 25.01 22.34 -20.05
C ILE A 36 26.27 23.22 -19.98
N PRO A 37 26.54 24.05 -21.01
CA PRO A 37 27.71 24.93 -21.00
C PRO A 37 27.53 26.07 -19.98
N GLY A 38 28.53 26.27 -19.11
CA GLY A 38 28.58 27.39 -18.16
C GLY A 38 28.21 27.04 -16.72
N ASP A 39 27.60 25.87 -16.48
CA ASP A 39 27.35 25.36 -15.14
C ASP A 39 28.61 24.71 -14.54
N PRO A 40 28.74 24.68 -13.19
CA PRO A 40 29.79 23.91 -12.53
C PRO A 40 29.74 22.46 -12.99
N ARG A 41 30.90 21.89 -13.34
CA ARG A 41 30.97 20.46 -13.69
C ARG A 41 30.64 19.62 -12.45
N LEU A 42 29.44 19.06 -12.41
CA LEU A 42 29.05 18.06 -11.42
C LEU A 42 29.95 16.83 -11.54
N SER A 43 30.25 16.22 -10.40
CA SER A 43 30.93 14.94 -10.37
C SER A 43 30.10 13.86 -11.03
N MET A 44 30.75 13.02 -11.83
CA MET A 44 30.10 11.89 -12.48
C MET A 44 29.79 10.75 -11.51
N ILE A 45 30.36 10.77 -10.29
CA ILE A 45 30.29 9.66 -9.33
C ILE A 45 28.83 9.36 -8.92
N PRO A 46 28.01 10.33 -8.46
CA PRO A 46 26.63 10.04 -8.08
C PRO A 46 25.78 9.55 -9.24
N GLY A 47 26.00 10.10 -10.44
CA GLY A 47 25.30 9.68 -11.66
C GLY A 47 25.62 8.24 -12.06
N LEU A 48 26.89 7.84 -11.97
CA LEU A 48 27.32 6.47 -12.25
C LEU A 48 26.79 5.46 -11.22
N ILE A 49 26.83 5.81 -9.92
CA ILE A 49 26.25 4.96 -8.87
C ILE A 49 24.74 4.86 -9.07
N ALA A 50 24.07 5.96 -9.43
CA ALA A 50 22.64 5.95 -9.71
C ALA A 50 22.29 5.07 -10.92
N LEU A 51 23.10 5.10 -11.98
CA LEU A 51 22.93 4.23 -13.14
C LEU A 51 23.14 2.75 -12.78
N ALA A 52 24.14 2.44 -11.94
CA ALA A 52 24.37 1.09 -11.45
C ALA A 52 23.21 0.58 -10.58
N MET A 53 22.70 1.44 -9.69
CA MET A 53 21.51 1.17 -8.87
C MET A 53 20.27 0.93 -9.72
N PHE A 54 20.05 1.74 -10.77
CA PHE A 54 18.97 1.55 -11.73
C PHE A 54 19.03 0.15 -12.36
N ALA A 55 20.18 -0.23 -12.92
CA ALA A 55 20.37 -1.54 -13.55
C ALA A 55 20.19 -2.69 -12.54
N MET A 56 20.76 -2.57 -11.34
CA MET A 56 20.64 -3.56 -10.27
C MET A 56 19.19 -3.74 -9.81
N LEU A 57 18.45 -2.64 -9.61
CA LEU A 57 17.06 -2.68 -9.17
C LEU A 57 16.15 -3.29 -10.23
N LEU A 58 16.38 -3.04 -11.51
CA LEU A 58 15.65 -3.74 -12.59
C LEU A 58 16.00 -5.23 -12.65
N ALA A 59 17.27 -5.58 -12.52
CA ALA A 59 17.74 -6.96 -12.67
C ALA A 59 17.36 -7.85 -11.48
N VAL A 60 17.52 -7.36 -10.24
CA VAL A 60 17.41 -8.18 -9.03
C VAL A 60 16.33 -7.68 -8.07
N GLY A 61 15.96 -6.39 -8.13
CA GLY A 61 15.02 -5.77 -7.20
C GLY A 61 13.69 -6.51 -7.01
N PRO A 62 12.97 -6.92 -8.08
CA PRO A 62 11.74 -7.71 -7.98
C PRO A 62 11.88 -9.05 -7.23
N ARG A 63 13.10 -9.59 -7.14
CA ARG A 63 13.42 -10.85 -6.45
C ARG A 63 13.79 -10.63 -4.99
N LEU A 64 14.11 -9.40 -4.58
CA LEU A 64 14.56 -9.10 -3.23
C LEU A 64 13.39 -9.05 -2.23
N PRO A 65 13.61 -9.44 -0.96
CA PRO A 65 12.62 -9.21 0.08
C PRO A 65 12.45 -7.71 0.34
N ARG A 66 11.24 -7.26 0.69
CA ARG A 66 10.94 -5.85 0.98
C ARG A 66 11.90 -5.18 1.97
N ARG A 67 12.35 -5.90 3.01
CA ARG A 67 13.33 -5.38 3.98
C ARG A 67 14.69 -5.02 3.37
N TRP A 68 15.09 -5.69 2.28
CA TRP A 68 16.33 -5.41 1.55
C TRP A 68 16.20 -4.23 0.59
N LEU A 69 14.97 -3.83 0.26
CA LEU A 69 14.69 -2.63 -0.52
C LEU A 69 14.60 -1.37 0.37
N ALA A 70 14.42 -1.52 1.69
CA ALA A 70 14.34 -0.37 2.60
C ALA A 70 15.57 0.57 2.58
N PRO A 71 16.83 0.07 2.49
CA PRO A 71 18.02 0.92 2.41
C PRO A 71 18.13 1.77 1.13
N VAL A 72 17.32 1.47 0.10
CA VAL A 72 17.35 2.18 -1.18
C VAL A 72 16.99 3.66 -1.02
N GLY A 73 16.12 4.02 -0.06
CA GLY A 73 15.85 5.43 0.28
C GLY A 73 17.10 6.13 0.84
N PRO A 74 17.67 5.66 1.97
CA PRO A 74 18.89 6.22 2.55
C PRO A 74 20.11 6.29 1.61
N ILE A 75 20.28 5.32 0.72
CA ILE A 75 21.34 5.38 -0.30
C ILE A 75 21.14 6.59 -1.23
N GLY A 76 19.89 6.86 -1.64
CA GLY A 76 19.56 8.02 -2.45
C GLY A 76 19.84 9.32 -1.72
N VAL A 77 19.53 9.38 -0.42
CA VAL A 77 19.86 10.52 0.45
C VAL A 77 21.38 10.75 0.50
N ALA A 78 22.18 9.69 0.67
CA ALA A 78 23.64 9.81 0.70
C ALA A 78 24.22 10.31 -0.63
N LEU A 79 23.69 9.83 -1.77
CA LEU A 79 24.11 10.31 -3.09
C LEU A 79 23.78 11.78 -3.32
N ILE A 80 22.58 12.22 -2.91
CA ILE A 80 22.19 13.63 -3.00
C ILE A 80 23.06 14.49 -2.09
N ALA A 81 23.32 14.05 -0.86
CA ALA A 81 24.19 14.77 0.08
C ALA A 81 25.61 14.95 -0.46
N TYR A 82 26.17 13.89 -1.06
CA TYR A 82 27.49 13.94 -1.70
C TYR A 82 27.51 14.85 -2.93
N ALA A 83 26.47 14.79 -3.78
CA ALA A 83 26.36 15.68 -4.94
C ALA A 83 26.29 17.16 -4.50
N LEU A 84 25.56 17.44 -3.42
CA LEU A 84 25.45 18.79 -2.84
C LEU A 84 26.77 19.30 -2.23
N SER A 85 27.60 18.44 -1.64
CA SER A 85 28.91 18.86 -1.10
C SER A 85 29.91 19.25 -2.19
N GLU A 86 29.82 18.63 -3.38
CA GLU A 86 30.75 18.89 -4.47
C GLU A 86 30.35 20.04 -5.40
N SER A 87 29.11 20.55 -5.30
CA SER A 87 28.64 21.67 -6.14
C SER A 87 27.94 22.76 -5.32
N PRO A 88 28.69 23.56 -4.55
CA PRO A 88 28.17 24.72 -3.85
C PRO A 88 27.73 25.79 -4.87
N GLY A 89 26.42 25.91 -5.14
CA GLY A 89 25.87 27.08 -5.83
C GLY A 89 24.90 26.84 -7.00
N ALA A 90 24.77 25.62 -7.53
CA ALA A 90 23.84 25.34 -8.63
C ALA A 90 22.47 24.89 -8.12
N GLY A 91 21.64 25.84 -7.68
CA GLY A 91 20.24 25.59 -7.30
C GLY A 91 20.04 24.85 -5.96
N ASP A 92 18.81 24.85 -5.47
CA ASP A 92 18.45 24.17 -4.22
C ASP A 92 18.22 22.66 -4.50
N GLY A 93 19.31 21.96 -4.84
CA GLY A 93 19.31 20.50 -5.11
C GLY A 93 18.79 19.66 -3.95
N ALA A 94 18.58 20.26 -2.77
CA ALA A 94 17.85 19.68 -1.67
C ALA A 94 16.41 19.27 -2.05
N ILE A 95 15.81 19.87 -3.09
CA ILE A 95 14.52 19.42 -3.63
C ILE A 95 14.55 17.94 -4.08
N LEU A 96 15.72 17.41 -4.45
CA LEU A 96 15.88 16.02 -4.86
C LEU A 96 15.59 15.03 -3.70
N TYR A 97 15.72 15.46 -2.44
CA TYR A 97 15.31 14.65 -1.28
C TYR A 97 13.82 14.34 -1.26
N THR A 98 13.00 15.09 -2.01
CA THR A 98 11.57 14.82 -2.18
C THR A 98 11.33 13.40 -2.70
N TRP A 99 12.15 12.91 -3.64
CA TRP A 99 11.94 11.58 -4.24
C TRP A 99 12.15 10.43 -3.23
N PRO A 100 13.28 10.34 -2.49
CA PRO A 100 13.43 9.36 -1.41
C PRO A 100 12.34 9.47 -0.33
N VAL A 101 11.92 10.69 0.03
CA VAL A 101 10.87 10.90 1.05
C VAL A 101 9.52 10.36 0.58
N LEU A 102 9.07 10.77 -0.62
CA LEU A 102 7.81 10.31 -1.22
C LEU A 102 7.78 8.78 -1.30
N TRP A 103 8.85 8.19 -1.84
CA TRP A 103 8.95 6.76 -2.04
C TRP A 103 8.96 6.00 -0.71
N THR A 104 9.79 6.43 0.26
CA THR A 104 9.92 5.74 1.54
C THR A 104 8.67 5.89 2.40
N ALA A 105 8.08 7.09 2.46
CA ALA A 105 6.85 7.34 3.21
C ALA A 105 5.67 6.55 2.63
N PHE A 106 5.58 6.44 1.30
CA PHE A 106 4.52 5.70 0.64
C PHE A 106 4.64 4.19 0.90
N PHE A 107 5.81 3.58 0.64
CA PHE A 107 5.98 2.12 0.70
C PHE A 107 6.32 1.57 2.08
N PHE A 108 6.90 2.36 2.99
CA PHE A 108 7.31 1.91 4.34
C PHE A 108 6.53 2.61 5.47
N GLY A 109 5.54 3.44 5.12
CA GLY A 109 4.61 4.06 6.05
C GLY A 109 5.29 4.98 7.05
N ARG A 110 4.66 5.18 8.22
CA ARG A 110 5.12 6.12 9.25
C ARG A 110 6.55 5.88 9.71
N ARG A 111 6.91 4.61 9.95
CA ARG A 111 8.24 4.24 10.45
C ARG A 111 9.32 4.56 9.41
N GLY A 112 9.05 4.25 8.14
CA GLY A 112 9.91 4.62 7.03
C GLY A 112 10.05 6.13 6.87
N ALA A 113 8.94 6.87 6.95
CA ALA A 113 8.94 8.34 6.88
C ALA A 113 9.80 8.97 7.99
N VAL A 114 9.64 8.53 9.24
CA VAL A 114 10.47 9.03 10.36
C VAL A 114 11.94 8.69 10.15
N ALA A 115 12.25 7.46 9.72
CA ALA A 115 13.63 7.03 9.48
C ALA A 115 14.30 7.82 8.35
N ILE A 116 13.63 8.01 7.20
CA ILE A 116 14.21 8.76 6.09
C ILE A 116 14.39 10.24 6.43
N MET A 117 13.47 10.83 7.20
CA MET A 117 13.62 12.21 7.68
C MET A 117 14.81 12.35 8.63
N ALA A 118 15.04 11.39 9.52
CA ALA A 118 16.24 11.37 10.36
C ALA A 118 17.53 11.22 9.53
N CYS A 119 17.53 10.37 8.51
CA CYS A 119 18.66 10.24 7.58
C CYS A 119 18.96 11.56 6.87
N ILE A 120 17.94 12.26 6.37
CA ILE A 120 18.10 13.54 5.68
C ILE A 120 18.58 14.64 6.64
N ALA A 121 18.01 14.71 7.85
CA ALA A 121 18.44 15.67 8.87
C ALA A 121 19.94 15.56 9.16
N ILE A 122 20.45 14.33 9.30
CA ILE A 122 21.87 14.05 9.55
C ILE A 122 22.70 14.33 8.29
N ALA A 123 22.38 13.70 7.17
CA ALA A 123 23.18 13.80 5.95
C ALA A 123 23.26 15.24 5.44
N HIS A 124 22.13 15.92 5.33
CA HIS A 124 22.10 17.31 4.88
C HIS A 124 22.71 18.27 5.90
N GLY A 125 22.53 18.00 7.21
CA GLY A 125 23.20 18.75 8.27
C GLY A 125 24.72 18.68 8.14
N VAL A 126 25.28 17.49 7.90
CA VAL A 126 26.73 17.31 7.66
C VAL A 126 27.17 18.05 6.40
N THR A 127 26.45 17.90 5.28
CA THR A 127 26.77 18.63 4.04
C THR A 127 26.79 20.14 4.26
N LEU A 128 25.86 20.69 5.04
CA LEU A 128 25.84 22.12 5.33
C LEU A 128 27.04 22.56 6.18
N LEU A 129 27.58 21.72 7.05
CA LEU A 129 28.78 22.04 7.84
C LEU A 129 30.07 22.07 7.00
N GLU A 130 30.08 21.36 5.86
CA GLU A 130 31.22 21.32 4.92
C GLU A 130 31.18 22.48 3.91
N LEU A 131 30.02 23.12 3.75
CA LEU A 131 29.84 24.22 2.82
C LEU A 131 30.45 25.53 3.38
N PRO A 132 30.89 26.46 2.51
CA PRO A 132 31.43 27.74 2.96
C PRO A 132 30.38 28.57 3.73
N ALA A 133 30.84 29.45 4.62
CA ALA A 133 29.98 30.16 5.59
C ALA A 133 28.87 31.03 4.96
N ASP A 134 29.05 31.46 3.71
CA ASP A 134 28.06 32.18 2.90
C ASP A 134 26.92 31.28 2.39
N SER A 135 27.16 29.97 2.39
CA SER A 135 26.32 28.91 1.83
C SER A 135 25.67 28.02 2.91
N SER A 136 26.19 28.08 4.15
CA SER A 136 25.90 27.19 5.28
C SER A 136 25.09 27.84 6.41
N PHE A 137 23.89 28.34 6.13
CA PHE A 137 23.05 28.91 7.19
C PHE A 137 21.95 27.94 7.66
N ALA A 138 21.69 27.94 8.97
CA ALA A 138 20.71 27.07 9.62
C ALA A 138 19.30 27.15 9.00
N GLY A 139 18.96 28.29 8.39
CA GLY A 139 17.71 28.47 7.64
C GLY A 139 17.51 27.46 6.52
N ARG A 140 18.55 27.12 5.73
CA ARG A 140 18.41 26.10 4.67
C ARG A 140 18.04 24.74 5.23
N TRP A 141 18.67 24.35 6.33
CA TRP A 141 18.35 23.10 7.00
C TRP A 141 16.89 23.08 7.47
N ILE A 142 16.43 24.19 8.06
CA ILE A 142 15.05 24.35 8.52
C ILE A 142 14.08 24.28 7.34
N ASP A 143 14.32 25.03 6.26
CA ASP A 143 13.44 25.09 5.09
C ASP A 143 13.27 23.73 4.44
N VAL A 144 14.37 22.99 4.24
CA VAL A 144 14.37 21.63 3.69
C VAL A 144 13.61 20.70 4.63
N PHE A 145 13.92 20.72 5.93
CA PHE A 145 13.31 19.80 6.88
C PHE A 145 11.81 20.06 7.07
N VAL A 146 11.39 21.32 7.15
CA VAL A 146 9.98 21.72 7.24
C VAL A 146 9.24 21.31 5.97
N SER A 147 9.79 21.63 4.79
CA SER A 147 9.15 21.31 3.51
C SER A 147 8.98 19.80 3.32
N LEU A 148 10.03 19.02 3.56
CA LEU A 148 9.98 17.56 3.43
C LEU A 148 9.11 16.90 4.51
N SER A 149 9.04 17.46 5.72
CA SER A 149 8.11 17.00 6.76
C SER A 149 6.65 17.17 6.33
N VAL A 150 6.31 18.30 5.71
CA VAL A 150 4.98 18.55 5.15
C VAL A 150 4.67 17.54 4.05
N VAL A 151 5.60 17.32 3.10
CA VAL A 151 5.43 16.32 2.04
C VAL A 151 5.20 14.93 2.63
N ALA A 152 6.03 14.48 3.57
CA ALA A 152 5.91 13.19 4.21
C ALA A 152 4.55 13.03 4.93
N ALA A 153 4.12 14.06 5.67
CA ALA A 153 2.85 14.06 6.38
C ALA A 153 1.64 14.02 5.44
N VAL A 154 1.67 14.77 4.33
CA VAL A 154 0.62 14.78 3.32
C VAL A 154 0.51 13.40 2.66
N VAL A 155 1.61 12.80 2.21
CA VAL A 155 1.61 11.47 1.60
C VAL A 155 1.10 10.40 2.57
N GLU A 156 1.58 10.43 3.81
CA GLU A 156 1.14 9.46 4.82
C GLU A 156 -0.37 9.62 5.12
N THR A 157 -0.86 10.85 5.19
CA THR A 157 -2.28 11.14 5.44
C THR A 157 -3.16 10.74 4.27
N LEU A 158 -2.76 11.07 3.04
CA LEU A 158 -3.50 10.74 1.83
C LEU A 158 -3.58 9.22 1.65
N ALA A 159 -2.46 8.52 1.84
CA ALA A 159 -2.45 7.07 1.73
C ALA A 159 -3.32 6.40 2.79
N ARG A 160 -3.26 6.86 4.06
CA ARG A 160 -4.15 6.36 5.13
C ARG A 160 -5.63 6.64 4.85
N ARG A 161 -5.97 7.82 4.34
CA ARG A 161 -7.36 8.16 3.99
C ARG A 161 -7.87 7.29 2.86
N SER A 162 -7.06 7.08 1.83
CA SER A 162 -7.43 6.23 0.70
C SER A 162 -7.62 4.77 1.15
N ASP A 163 -6.73 4.24 2.00
CA ASP A 163 -6.89 2.93 2.64
C ASP A 163 -8.23 2.84 3.40
N SER A 164 -8.56 3.86 4.20
CA SER A 164 -9.82 3.90 4.95
C SER A 164 -11.05 4.01 4.04
N LEU A 165 -10.98 4.74 2.93
CA LEU A 165 -12.09 4.88 1.99
C LEU A 165 -12.33 3.57 1.23
N LEU A 166 -11.26 2.92 0.76
CA LEU A 166 -11.35 1.61 0.13
C LEU A 166 -11.90 0.56 1.09
N ALA A 167 -11.48 0.58 2.36
CA ALA A 167 -12.03 -0.30 3.39
C ALA A 167 -13.53 -0.02 3.66
N ARG A 168 -13.94 1.25 3.61
CA ARG A 168 -15.36 1.63 3.73
C ARG A 168 -16.18 1.16 2.54
N LEU A 169 -15.72 1.38 1.32
CA LEU A 169 -16.38 0.88 0.10
C LEU A 169 -16.48 -0.64 0.09
N ALA A 170 -15.42 -1.34 0.50
CA ALA A 170 -15.45 -2.79 0.67
C ALA A 170 -16.42 -3.22 1.78
N GLY A 171 -16.56 -2.43 2.84
CA GLY A 171 -17.51 -2.66 3.94
C GLY A 171 -18.97 -2.26 3.62
N GLU A 172 -19.21 -1.46 2.57
CA GLU A 172 -20.54 -1.11 2.06
C GLU A 172 -21.09 -2.17 1.11
N ALA A 173 -20.22 -3.01 0.54
CA ALA A 173 -20.67 -4.19 -0.18
C ALA A 173 -21.46 -5.10 0.79
N ARG A 174 -22.68 -5.48 0.40
CA ARG A 174 -23.52 -6.40 1.17
C ARG A 174 -23.35 -7.86 0.74
N THR A 175 -22.62 -8.08 -0.35
CA THR A 175 -22.42 -9.39 -0.97
C THR A 175 -20.97 -9.84 -0.86
N ASP A 176 -20.79 -11.16 -0.79
CA ASP A 176 -19.50 -11.83 -0.92
C ASP A 176 -19.17 -12.01 -2.40
N THR A 177 -18.03 -11.48 -2.85
CA THR A 177 -17.68 -11.44 -4.28
C THR A 177 -17.40 -12.81 -4.87
N LEU A 178 -17.01 -13.80 -4.07
CA LEU A 178 -16.70 -15.15 -4.53
C LEU A 178 -17.96 -15.98 -4.76
N THR A 179 -18.92 -15.88 -3.83
CA THR A 179 -20.11 -16.73 -3.82
C THR A 179 -21.35 -16.04 -4.38
N GLY A 180 -21.36 -14.70 -4.47
CA GLY A 180 -22.51 -13.90 -4.86
C GLY A 180 -23.60 -13.78 -3.77
N LEU A 181 -23.46 -14.53 -2.66
CA LEU A 181 -24.37 -14.48 -1.51
C LEU A 181 -24.18 -13.20 -0.70
N LEU A 182 -25.03 -12.96 0.29
CA LEU A 182 -24.76 -11.90 1.27
C LEU A 182 -23.47 -12.21 2.03
N ASN A 183 -22.72 -11.17 2.37
CA ASN A 183 -21.65 -11.30 3.36
C ASN A 183 -22.24 -11.12 4.78
N ARG A 184 -21.41 -11.30 5.81
CA ARG A 184 -21.82 -11.15 7.22
C ARG A 184 -22.62 -9.87 7.49
N ARG A 185 -22.21 -8.74 6.92
CA ARG A 185 -22.92 -7.46 7.11
C ARG A 185 -24.30 -7.48 6.45
N GLY A 186 -24.37 -7.92 5.19
CA GLY A 186 -25.63 -8.05 4.47
C GLY A 186 -26.60 -8.99 5.18
N PHE A 187 -26.07 -10.09 5.74
CA PHE A 187 -26.84 -11.01 6.58
C PHE A 187 -27.37 -10.35 7.84
N ASP A 188 -26.53 -9.69 8.64
CA ASP A 188 -26.94 -9.06 9.90
C ASP A 188 -28.06 -8.04 9.68
N GLU A 189 -27.94 -7.20 8.64
CA GLU A 189 -28.95 -6.20 8.28
C GLU A 189 -30.27 -6.86 7.85
N ARG A 190 -30.21 -7.92 7.04
CA ARG A 190 -31.41 -8.61 6.58
C ARG A 190 -32.06 -9.45 7.69
N ALA A 191 -31.26 -10.11 8.52
CA ALA A 191 -31.73 -10.88 9.66
C ALA A 191 -32.43 -9.99 10.69
N ALA A 192 -31.89 -8.80 10.97
CA ALA A 192 -32.55 -7.83 11.83
C ALA A 192 -33.93 -7.41 11.29
N PHE A 193 -34.05 -7.20 9.98
CA PHE A 193 -35.31 -6.90 9.31
C PHE A 193 -36.32 -8.05 9.45
N GLU A 194 -35.93 -9.28 9.12
CA GLU A 194 -36.83 -10.45 9.20
C GLU A 194 -37.25 -10.77 10.63
N LEU A 195 -36.35 -10.64 11.61
CA LEU A 195 -36.69 -10.80 13.03
C LEU A 195 -37.70 -9.74 13.49
N ALA A 196 -37.56 -8.49 13.06
CA ALA A 196 -38.52 -7.43 13.38
C ALA A 196 -39.88 -7.64 12.69
N HIS A 197 -39.91 -8.30 11.53
CA HIS A 197 -41.13 -8.65 10.81
C HIS A 197 -41.86 -9.80 11.52
N ALA A 198 -41.16 -10.89 11.82
CA ALA A 198 -41.73 -12.04 12.53
C ALA A 198 -42.27 -11.67 13.92
N ARG A 199 -41.62 -10.75 14.63
CA ARG A 199 -42.12 -10.22 15.91
C ARG A 199 -43.44 -9.46 15.78
N ARG A 200 -43.67 -8.77 14.66
CA ARG A 200 -44.91 -8.01 14.42
C ARG A 200 -46.06 -8.93 14.06
N ASP A 201 -45.81 -9.93 13.22
CA ASP A 201 -46.86 -10.77 12.63
C ASP A 201 -47.04 -12.12 13.36
N SER A 202 -46.45 -12.28 14.55
CA SER A 202 -46.40 -13.55 15.29
C SER A 202 -45.88 -14.73 14.43
N GLY A 203 -44.96 -14.42 13.51
CA GLY A 203 -44.27 -15.37 12.65
C GLY A 203 -43.12 -16.08 13.37
N SER A 204 -42.45 -16.98 12.65
CA SER A 204 -41.27 -17.68 13.15
C SER A 204 -40.08 -17.46 12.21
N VAL A 205 -38.88 -17.55 12.74
CA VAL A 205 -37.65 -17.51 11.94
C VAL A 205 -36.76 -18.64 12.41
N ALA A 206 -36.20 -19.41 11.47
CA ALA A 206 -35.16 -20.39 11.75
C ALA A 206 -33.86 -19.96 11.07
N ALA A 207 -32.72 -20.40 11.61
CA ALA A 207 -31.41 -20.20 11.01
C ALA A 207 -30.69 -21.54 10.94
N VAL A 208 -30.04 -21.81 9.81
CA VAL A 208 -29.18 -22.98 9.59
C VAL A 208 -27.79 -22.46 9.30
N ALA A 209 -26.87 -22.64 10.23
CA ALA A 209 -25.45 -22.33 10.05
C ALA A 209 -24.67 -23.63 9.88
N PHE A 210 -23.75 -23.66 8.92
CA PHE A 210 -22.92 -24.82 8.64
C PHE A 210 -21.58 -24.40 8.04
N ASP A 211 -20.61 -25.31 8.10
CA ASP A 211 -19.25 -25.12 7.61
C ASP A 211 -18.88 -26.25 6.64
N ILE A 212 -17.89 -26.03 5.76
CA ILE A 212 -17.44 -27.06 4.82
C ILE A 212 -16.43 -27.98 5.51
N ASP A 213 -16.82 -29.24 5.70
CA ASP A 213 -15.96 -30.25 6.31
C ASP A 213 -14.59 -30.36 5.64
N ARG A 214 -13.53 -30.22 6.46
CA ARG A 214 -12.12 -30.38 6.03
C ARG A 214 -11.73 -29.44 4.89
N PHE A 215 -12.33 -28.26 4.78
CA PHE A 215 -12.01 -27.30 3.71
C PHE A 215 -10.51 -26.93 3.66
N LYS A 216 -9.85 -26.81 4.82
CA LYS A 216 -8.39 -26.61 4.89
C LYS A 216 -7.60 -27.69 4.15
N HIS A 217 -7.99 -28.96 4.25
CA HIS A 217 -7.33 -30.06 3.53
C HIS A 217 -7.43 -29.88 2.02
N ILE A 218 -8.58 -29.41 1.52
CA ILE A 218 -8.77 -29.12 0.09
C ILE A 218 -7.80 -28.02 -0.35
N ASN A 219 -7.68 -26.95 0.43
CA ASN A 219 -6.73 -25.87 0.14
C ASN A 219 -5.28 -26.35 0.17
N ASP A 220 -4.91 -27.17 1.15
CA ASP A 220 -3.54 -27.65 1.34
C ASP A 220 -3.12 -28.65 0.24
N GLU A 221 -4.03 -29.52 -0.20
CA GLU A 221 -3.76 -30.57 -1.20
C GLU A 221 -3.88 -30.05 -2.64
N TRP A 222 -4.89 -29.22 -2.92
CA TRP A 222 -5.25 -28.82 -4.29
C TRP A 222 -5.02 -27.33 -4.57
N GLY A 223 -4.67 -26.54 -3.55
CA GLY A 223 -4.42 -25.11 -3.66
C GLY A 223 -5.67 -24.25 -3.49
N HIS A 224 -5.46 -22.98 -3.14
CA HIS A 224 -6.53 -22.02 -2.85
C HIS A 224 -7.48 -21.77 -4.03
N GLU A 225 -7.01 -21.83 -5.28
CA GLU A 225 -7.88 -21.68 -6.45
C GLU A 225 -8.96 -22.76 -6.53
N ILE A 226 -8.65 -23.98 -6.07
CA ILE A 226 -9.61 -25.08 -6.02
C ILE A 226 -10.59 -24.86 -4.88
N GLY A 227 -10.10 -24.47 -3.71
CA GLY A 227 -10.95 -24.09 -2.58
C GLY A 227 -11.95 -22.99 -2.93
N ASP A 228 -11.50 -21.98 -3.68
CA ASP A 228 -12.36 -20.89 -4.15
C ASP A 228 -13.48 -21.39 -5.07
N ARG A 229 -13.19 -22.34 -5.97
CA ARG A 229 -14.21 -22.98 -6.81
C ARG A 229 -15.22 -23.78 -6.01
N VAL A 230 -14.77 -24.48 -4.96
CA VAL A 230 -15.67 -25.21 -4.05
C VAL A 230 -16.62 -24.23 -3.35
N LEU A 231 -16.09 -23.15 -2.78
CA LEU A 231 -16.89 -22.11 -2.13
C LEU A 231 -17.91 -21.49 -3.08
N ALA A 232 -17.47 -21.10 -4.29
CA ALA A 232 -18.37 -20.55 -5.31
C ALA A 232 -19.48 -21.54 -5.70
N ARG A 233 -19.16 -22.84 -5.79
CA ARG A 233 -20.16 -23.88 -6.09
C ARG A 233 -21.16 -24.05 -4.96
N VAL A 234 -20.71 -24.05 -3.70
CA VAL A 234 -21.62 -24.10 -2.53
C VAL A 234 -22.53 -22.88 -2.51
N GLY A 235 -21.98 -21.69 -2.77
CA GLY A 235 -22.76 -20.46 -2.91
C GLY A 235 -23.85 -20.57 -3.96
N GLY A 236 -23.50 -21.05 -5.15
CA GLY A 236 -24.46 -21.28 -6.23
C GLY A 236 -25.54 -22.31 -5.87
N LEU A 237 -25.18 -23.41 -5.20
CA LEU A 237 -26.14 -24.42 -4.75
C LEU A 237 -27.12 -23.83 -3.73
N LEU A 238 -26.64 -23.01 -2.79
CA LEU A 238 -27.52 -22.35 -1.82
C LEU A 238 -28.48 -21.39 -2.50
N ALA A 239 -28.02 -20.60 -3.47
CA ALA A 239 -28.88 -19.69 -4.22
C ALA A 239 -29.94 -20.45 -5.05
N GLU A 240 -29.58 -21.58 -5.65
CA GLU A 240 -30.47 -22.40 -6.47
C GLU A 240 -31.54 -23.15 -5.65
N HIS A 241 -31.20 -23.58 -4.43
CA HIS A 241 -32.08 -24.42 -3.60
C HIS A 241 -32.80 -23.67 -2.48
N SER A 242 -32.56 -22.37 -2.34
CA SER A 242 -33.27 -21.52 -1.36
C SER A 242 -34.46 -20.84 -2.02
N ARG A 243 -35.52 -20.60 -1.23
CA ARG A 243 -36.67 -19.82 -1.71
C ARG A 243 -36.29 -18.35 -1.81
N GLU A 244 -37.05 -17.59 -2.58
CA GLU A 244 -36.82 -16.15 -2.77
C GLU A 244 -36.84 -15.35 -1.46
N ILE A 245 -37.61 -15.82 -0.46
CA ILE A 245 -37.70 -15.19 0.86
C ILE A 245 -36.59 -15.62 1.82
N ASP A 246 -35.88 -16.71 1.53
CA ASP A 246 -34.82 -17.22 2.38
C ASP A 246 -33.56 -16.32 2.21
N VAL A 247 -32.82 -16.09 3.30
CA VAL A 247 -31.64 -15.21 3.29
C VAL A 247 -30.39 -16.06 3.38
N THR A 248 -29.64 -16.15 2.29
CA THR A 248 -28.39 -16.92 2.21
C THR A 248 -27.17 -16.03 2.32
N ALA A 249 -26.18 -16.44 3.12
CA ALA A 249 -24.98 -15.66 3.34
C ALA A 249 -23.75 -16.53 3.63
N ARG A 250 -22.58 -15.98 3.32
CA ARG A 250 -21.27 -16.49 3.77
C ARG A 250 -20.74 -15.58 4.89
N LEU A 251 -20.53 -16.16 6.06
CA LEU A 251 -20.17 -15.41 7.28
C LEU A 251 -18.66 -15.39 7.56
N GLY A 252 -17.91 -16.33 7.00
CA GLY A 252 -16.50 -16.57 7.27
C GLY A 252 -15.77 -17.21 6.09
N GLY A 253 -14.62 -17.85 6.36
CA GLY A 253 -13.82 -18.52 5.35
C GLY A 253 -14.60 -19.62 4.62
N ASP A 254 -15.16 -20.54 5.38
CA ASP A 254 -15.90 -21.74 4.96
C ASP A 254 -17.31 -21.82 5.57
N GLU A 255 -17.66 -20.85 6.41
CA GLU A 255 -18.94 -20.78 7.12
C GLU A 255 -20.05 -20.12 6.29
N PHE A 256 -21.19 -20.81 6.19
CA PHE A 256 -22.41 -20.36 5.54
C PHE A 256 -23.59 -20.34 6.51
N VAL A 257 -24.58 -19.50 6.21
CA VAL A 257 -25.84 -19.43 6.95
C VAL A 257 -27.01 -19.24 5.99
N VAL A 258 -28.14 -19.85 6.34
CA VAL A 258 -29.44 -19.62 5.70
C VAL A 258 -30.44 -19.23 6.78
N LEU A 259 -31.04 -18.05 6.64
CA LEU A 259 -32.20 -17.63 7.41
C LEU A 259 -33.46 -18.07 6.67
N LEU A 260 -34.37 -18.70 7.40
CA LEU A 260 -35.63 -19.23 6.88
C LEU A 260 -36.78 -18.51 7.59
N PRO A 261 -37.34 -17.43 7.01
CA PRO A 261 -38.56 -16.81 7.51
C PRO A 261 -39.74 -17.79 7.34
N GLY A 262 -40.48 -18.03 8.42
CA GLY A 262 -41.65 -18.90 8.47
C GLY A 262 -42.92 -18.11 8.74
N GLY A 263 -43.94 -18.32 7.89
CA GLY A 263 -45.24 -17.64 7.95
C GLY A 263 -45.97 -17.77 9.30
N ALA A 264 -46.93 -16.87 9.53
CA ALA A 264 -47.69 -16.72 10.76
C ALA A 264 -48.21 -18.06 11.29
N ARG A 265 -48.04 -18.29 12.60
CA ARG A 265 -48.78 -19.37 13.28
C ARG A 265 -50.26 -18.96 13.30
N ALA A 266 -51.08 -19.68 12.53
CA ALA A 266 -52.54 -19.62 12.61
C ALA A 266 -53.03 -20.04 14.00
#